data_AF-A0A7X0B326-F1
#
_entry.id   AF-A0A7X0B326-F1
#
_cell.length_a   1.000
_cell.length_b   1.000
_cell.length_c   1.000
_cell.angle_alpha   90.00
_cell.angle_beta   90.00
_cell.angle_gamma   90.00
#
_symmetry.space_group_name_H-M   'P 1'
#
loop_
_entity.id
_entity.type
_entity.pdbx_description
1 polymer ?
#
loop_
_entity_poly.entity_id
_entity_poly.type
_entity_poly.pdbx_seq_one_letter_code
_entity_poly.pdbx_strand_id
1 'polypeptide(L)'
;MTPVSATPVSVFRLNLLRGGYLLLAGGIGAAMWPELLAQGPALELMHGAALSMLCALGLLAALGLRHPLAMLPLLMFEMTWKLLWSLRIALPLWLDGRLDGDHISTLGACLIAVVFPVLIPWRYVLDTYVRRAADPWRAA
;
A
#
# COMPACT_ATOMS: atom_id res chain seq x y z
N MET A 1 7.19 -23.23 -24.32
CA MET A 1 7.06 -22.51 -23.03
C MET A 1 5.97 -23.21 -22.23
N THR A 2 6.33 -23.94 -21.17
CA THR A 2 5.34 -24.51 -20.26
C THR A 2 4.65 -23.36 -19.53
N PRO A 3 3.30 -23.29 -19.50
CA PRO A 3 2.61 -22.28 -18.71
C PRO A 3 3.06 -22.46 -17.25
N VAL A 4 3.63 -21.41 -16.66
CA VAL A 4 3.88 -21.37 -15.22
C VAL A 4 2.50 -21.45 -14.57
N SER A 5 2.15 -22.63 -14.07
CA SER A 5 0.93 -22.82 -13.28
C SER A 5 0.96 -21.80 -12.16
N ALA A 6 -0.06 -20.94 -12.05
CA ALA A 6 -0.14 -19.96 -10.99
C ALA A 6 0.02 -20.66 -9.64
N THR A 7 1.04 -20.27 -8.87
CA THR A 7 1.36 -20.92 -7.59
C THR A 7 0.10 -20.94 -6.71
N PRO A 8 -0.42 -22.12 -6.34
CA PRO A 8 -1.67 -22.21 -5.62
C PRO A 8 -1.52 -21.53 -4.25
N VAL A 9 -2.34 -20.50 -4.02
CA VAL A 9 -2.39 -19.76 -2.75
C VAL A 9 -3.56 -20.29 -1.94
N SER A 10 -3.33 -20.64 -0.67
CA SER A 10 -4.37 -21.19 0.20
C SER A 10 -5.47 -20.19 0.51
N VAL A 11 -6.69 -20.67 0.75
CA VAL A 11 -7.84 -19.82 1.16
C VAL A 11 -7.52 -19.01 2.41
N PHE A 12 -6.78 -19.60 3.36
CA PHE A 12 -6.30 -18.90 4.55
C PHE A 12 -5.45 -17.67 4.18
N ARG A 13 -4.46 -17.82 3.30
CA ARG A 13 -3.63 -16.71 2.80
C ARG A 13 -4.46 -15.65 2.08
N LEU A 14 -5.46 -16.06 1.29
CA LEU A 14 -6.36 -15.12 0.63
C LEU A 14 -7.19 -14.30 1.64
N ASN A 15 -7.67 -14.92 2.72
CA ASN A 15 -8.40 -14.21 3.77
C ASN A 15 -7.50 -13.29 4.59
N LEU A 16 -6.24 -13.67 4.84
CA LEU A 16 -5.24 -12.78 5.42
C LEU A 16 -5.01 -11.53 4.56
N LEU A 17 -4.90 -11.71 3.24
CA LEU A 17 -4.80 -10.57 2.32
C LEU A 17 -6.03 -9.67 2.38
N ARG A 18 -7.24 -10.25 2.41
CA ARG A 18 -8.48 -9.47 2.60
C ARG A 18 -8.47 -8.68 3.90
N GLY A 19 -7.97 -9.27 4.99
CA GLY A 19 -7.74 -8.55 6.25
C GLY A 19 -6.78 -7.37 6.07
N GLY A 20 -5.69 -7.55 5.32
CA GLY A 20 -4.77 -6.47 4.96
C GLY A 20 -5.43 -5.35 4.16
N TYR A 21 -6.28 -5.69 3.18
CA TYR A 21 -7.04 -4.68 2.41
C TYR A 21 -8.11 -3.97 3.26
N LEU A 22 -8.78 -4.68 4.18
CA LEU A 22 -9.70 -4.06 5.13
C LEU A 22 -8.96 -3.06 6.02
N LEU A 23 -7.79 -3.44 6.53
CA LEU A 23 -6.96 -2.55 7.34
C LEU A 23 -6.54 -1.32 6.54
N LEU A 24 -6.10 -1.49 5.29
CA LEU A 24 -5.69 -0.39 4.43
C LEU A 24 -6.85 0.55 4.09
N ALA A 25 -7.93 0.01 3.52
CA ALA A 25 -9.10 0.79 3.12
C ALA A 25 -9.78 1.44 4.32
N GLY A 26 -9.92 0.71 5.43
CA GLY A 26 -10.49 1.22 6.67
C GLY A 26 -9.61 2.27 7.35
N GLY A 27 -8.29 2.05 7.39
CA GLY A 27 -7.33 3.01 7.95
C GLY A 27 -7.34 4.33 7.18
N ILE A 28 -7.29 4.28 5.85
CA ILE A 28 -7.41 5.46 4.99
C ILE A 28 -8.80 6.10 5.15
N GLY A 29 -9.86 5.28 5.16
CA GLY A 29 -11.24 5.70 5.38
C GLY A 29 -11.44 6.48 6.67
N ALA A 30 -10.78 6.08 7.75
CA ALA A 30 -10.90 6.71 9.05
C ALA A 30 -9.98 7.93 9.21
N ALA A 31 -8.76 7.88 8.68
CA ALA A 31 -7.74 8.90 8.94
C ALA A 31 -7.69 10.02 7.88
N MET A 32 -7.89 9.68 6.60
CA MET A 32 -7.59 10.59 5.49
C MET A 32 -8.86 11.21 4.88
N TRP A 33 -9.91 10.42 4.75
CA TRP A 33 -11.18 10.89 4.18
C TRP A 33 -11.84 12.04 4.95
N PRO A 34 -11.88 12.05 6.30
CA PRO A 34 -12.45 13.18 7.03
C PRO A 34 -11.74 14.50 6.76
N GLU A 35 -10.41 14.48 6.69
CA GLU A 35 -9.61 15.67 6.39
C GLU A 35 -9.87 16.18 4.97
N LEU A 36 -9.87 15.28 3.98
CA LEU A 36 -10.11 15.64 2.60
C LEU A 36 -11.49 16.29 2.40
N LEU A 37 -12.51 15.71 3.04
CA LEU A 37 -13.89 16.19 2.94
C LEU A 37 -14.12 17.49 3.73
N ALA A 38 -13.46 17.65 4.88
CA ALA A 38 -13.64 18.82 5.73
C ALA A 38 -12.89 20.05 5.21
N GLN A 39 -11.64 19.89 4.76
CA GLN A 39 -10.82 21.02 4.33
C GLN A 39 -10.94 21.31 2.82
N GLY A 40 -10.99 20.28 1.99
CA GLY A 40 -11.13 20.39 0.53
C GLY A 40 -10.24 21.49 -0.09
N PRO A 41 -10.82 22.58 -0.63
CA PRO A 41 -10.05 23.67 -1.27
C PRO A 41 -9.07 24.42 -0.36
N ALA A 42 -9.18 24.28 0.97
CA ALA A 42 -8.29 24.96 1.92
C ALA A 42 -6.93 24.26 2.10
N LEU A 43 -6.78 23.03 1.59
CA LEU A 43 -5.54 22.28 1.68
C LEU A 43 -4.45 22.94 0.82
N GLU A 44 -3.22 22.94 1.31
CA GLU A 44 -2.05 23.29 0.50
C GLU A 44 -1.99 22.36 -0.73
N LEU A 45 -1.52 22.88 -1.86
CA LEU A 45 -1.59 22.21 -3.16
C LEU A 45 -1.03 20.77 -3.13
N MET A 46 0.18 20.58 -2.63
CA MET A 46 0.82 19.27 -2.59
C MET A 46 0.25 18.36 -1.51
N HIS A 47 -0.14 18.93 -0.37
CA HIS A 47 -0.83 18.18 0.68
C HIS A 47 -2.18 17.63 0.21
N GLY A 48 -3.01 18.48 -0.42
CA GLY A 48 -4.28 18.07 -1.00
C GLY A 48 -4.13 17.02 -2.10
N ALA A 49 -3.10 17.14 -2.94
CA ALA A 49 -2.78 16.14 -3.95
C ALA A 49 -2.39 14.79 -3.32
N ALA A 50 -1.49 14.79 -2.33
CA ALA A 50 -1.07 13.57 -1.63
C ALA A 50 -2.23 12.88 -0.91
N LEU A 51 -3.05 13.67 -0.21
CA LEU A 51 -4.24 13.18 0.50
C LEU A 51 -5.26 12.57 -0.49
N SER A 52 -5.51 13.22 -1.62
CA SER A 52 -6.39 12.70 -2.68
C SER A 52 -5.88 11.37 -3.26
N MET A 53 -4.57 11.26 -3.50
CA MET A 53 -3.95 10.02 -3.97
C MET A 53 -4.11 8.87 -2.96
N LEU A 54 -3.94 9.15 -1.66
CA LEU A 54 -4.15 8.16 -0.60
C LEU A 54 -5.62 7.77 -0.48
N CYS A 55 -6.56 8.73 -0.53
CA CYS A 55 -7.99 8.43 -0.55
C CYS A 55 -8.38 7.55 -1.74
N ALA A 56 -7.85 7.83 -2.93
CA ALA A 56 -8.06 7.00 -4.13
C ALA A 56 -7.46 5.59 -3.96
N LEU A 57 -6.26 5.47 -3.37
CA LEU A 57 -5.68 4.18 -3.00
C LEU A 57 -6.60 3.39 -2.08
N GLY A 58 -7.19 4.04 -1.06
CA GLY A 58 -8.16 3.42 -0.15
C GLY A 58 -9.41 2.89 -0.88
N LEU A 59 -9.94 3.63 -1.86
CA LEU A 59 -11.06 3.16 -2.69
C LEU A 59 -10.67 1.92 -3.51
N LEU A 60 -9.51 1.96 -4.17
CA LEU A 60 -9.03 0.83 -4.96
C LEU A 60 -8.71 -0.39 -4.08
N ALA A 61 -8.23 -0.17 -2.85
CA ALA A 61 -7.97 -1.23 -1.88
C ALA A 61 -9.23 -2.03 -1.53
N ALA A 62 -10.43 -1.41 -1.58
CA ALA A 62 -11.69 -2.13 -1.39
C ALA A 62 -11.91 -3.23 -2.47
N LEU A 63 -11.40 -3.04 -3.69
CA LEU A 63 -11.43 -4.09 -4.72
C LEU A 63 -10.57 -5.31 -4.34
N GLY A 64 -9.55 -5.12 -3.50
CA GLY A 64 -8.73 -6.19 -2.94
C GLY A 64 -9.50 -7.15 -2.05
N LEU A 65 -10.68 -6.76 -1.53
CA LEU A 65 -11.57 -7.68 -0.82
C LEU A 65 -12.13 -8.77 -1.75
N ARG A 66 -12.43 -8.39 -3.00
CA ARG A 66 -12.93 -9.30 -4.02
C ARG A 66 -11.78 -10.01 -4.75
N HIS A 67 -10.73 -9.28 -5.10
CA HIS A 67 -9.62 -9.75 -5.94
C HIS A 67 -8.24 -9.56 -5.26
N PRO A 68 -7.96 -10.25 -4.13
CA PRO A 68 -6.81 -9.94 -3.27
C PRO A 68 -5.44 -10.13 -3.94
N LEU A 69 -5.30 -11.13 -4.82
CA LEU A 69 -4.03 -11.38 -5.52
C LEU A 69 -3.77 -10.38 -6.65
N ALA A 70 -4.82 -10.01 -7.40
CA ALA A 70 -4.71 -9.06 -8.51
C ALA A 70 -4.36 -7.64 -8.01
N MET A 71 -4.79 -7.30 -6.79
CA MET A 71 -4.60 -5.98 -6.18
C MET A 71 -3.31 -5.86 -5.35
N LEU A 72 -2.45 -6.88 -5.32
CA LEU A 72 -1.19 -6.86 -4.56
C LEU A 72 -0.31 -5.61 -4.79
N PRO A 73 -0.27 -5.00 -5.99
CA PRO A 73 0.51 -3.80 -6.21
C PRO A 73 0.11 -2.64 -5.29
N LEU A 74 -1.14 -2.59 -4.81
CA LEU A 74 -1.60 -1.54 -3.88
C LEU A 74 -0.97 -1.69 -2.49
N LEU A 75 -0.90 -2.93 -1.95
CA LEU A 75 -0.22 -3.19 -0.68
C LEU A 75 1.29 -2.96 -0.82
N MET A 76 1.87 -3.32 -1.97
CA MET A 76 3.28 -3.05 -2.25
C MET A 76 3.56 -1.55 -2.35
N PHE A 77 2.69 -0.77 -3.00
CA PHE A 77 2.78 0.68 -3.04
C PHE A 77 2.76 1.26 -1.63
N GLU A 78 1.75 0.87 -0.83
CA GLU A 78 1.57 1.35 0.55
C GLU A 78 2.82 1.11 1.40
N MET A 79 3.39 -0.09 1.28
CA MET A 79 4.60 -0.46 1.99
C MET A 79 5.83 0.31 1.48
N THR A 80 5.94 0.52 0.17
CA THR A 80 7.10 1.15 -0.46
C THR A 80 7.17 2.64 -0.14
N TRP A 81 6.07 3.38 -0.26
CA TRP A 81 6.11 4.82 0.02
C TRP A 81 6.39 5.10 1.51
N LYS A 82 5.81 4.30 2.41
CA LYS A 82 6.09 4.38 3.86
C LYS A 82 7.52 4.05 4.19
N LEU A 83 8.08 3.04 3.54
CA LEU A 83 9.49 2.69 3.70
C LEU A 83 10.39 3.83 3.24
N LEU A 84 10.14 4.38 2.04
CA LEU A 84 10.91 5.50 1.50
C LEU A 84 10.82 6.73 2.41
N TRP A 85 9.62 7.10 2.85
CA TRP A 85 9.40 8.22 3.76
C TRP A 85 10.11 7.99 5.11
N SER A 86 9.95 6.81 5.70
CA SER A 86 10.56 6.48 6.99
C SER A 86 12.09 6.50 6.92
N LEU A 87 12.68 5.92 5.88
CA LEU A 87 14.13 5.86 5.74
C LEU A 87 14.74 7.21 5.35
N ARG A 88 14.06 7.98 4.50
CA ARG A 88 14.66 9.18 3.89
C ARG A 88 14.33 10.48 4.61
N ILE A 89 13.26 10.49 5.41
CA ILE A 89 12.76 11.66 6.11
C ILE A 89 12.78 11.41 7.61
N ALA A 90 12.01 10.43 8.10
CA ALA A 90 11.86 10.22 9.54
C ALA A 90 13.16 9.80 10.22
N LEU A 91 13.92 8.88 9.61
CA LEU A 91 15.16 8.36 10.19
C LEU A 91 16.22 9.48 10.36
N PRO A 92 16.57 10.28 9.33
CA PRO A 92 17.46 11.44 9.53
C PRO A 92 16.96 12.43 10.59
N LEU A 93 15.68 12.78 10.57
CA LEU A 93 15.10 13.70 11.56
C LEU A 93 15.17 13.15 12.99
N TRP A 94 15.00 11.85 13.15
CA TRP A 94 15.13 11.18 14.44
C TRP A 94 16.59 11.19 14.93
N LEU A 95 17.54 10.88 14.04
CA LEU A 95 18.98 10.91 14.36
C LEU A 95 19.45 12.32 14.74
N ASP A 96 18.88 13.35 14.13
CA ASP A 96 19.18 14.76 14.43
C ASP A 96 18.40 15.32 15.64
N GLY A 97 17.51 14.52 16.26
CA GLY A 97 16.68 14.97 17.39
C GLY A 97 15.61 16.00 17.00
N ARG A 98 15.22 16.05 15.73
CA ARG A 98 14.29 17.05 15.12
C ARG A 98 12.95 16.46 14.72
N LEU A 99 12.60 15.28 15.23
CA LEU A 99 11.32 14.65 14.95
C LEU A 99 10.21 15.38 15.72
N ASP A 100 9.38 16.16 15.02
CA ASP A 100 8.24 16.85 15.63
C ASP A 100 6.99 15.96 15.72
N GLY A 101 5.90 16.51 16.26
CA GLY A 101 4.64 15.79 16.48
C GLY A 101 4.02 15.22 15.21
N ASP A 102 4.05 15.96 14.10
CA ASP A 102 3.44 15.53 12.84
C ASP A 102 4.24 14.39 12.21
N HIS A 103 5.58 14.46 12.29
CA HIS A 103 6.47 13.38 11.88
C HIS A 103 6.28 12.14 12.76
N ILE A 104 6.10 12.28 14.08
CA ILE A 104 5.84 11.16 14.99
C ILE A 104 4.51 10.47 14.65
N SER A 105 3.45 11.25 14.44
CA SER A 105 2.13 10.72 14.05
C SER A 105 2.22 9.92 12.75
N THR A 106 2.87 10.51 11.74
CA THR A 106 3.06 9.87 10.43
C THR A 106 3.90 8.60 10.54
N LEU A 107 4.98 8.63 11.34
CA LEU A 107 5.83 7.46 11.58
C LEU A 107 5.03 6.34 12.27
N GLY A 108 4.19 6.66 13.25
CA GLY A 108 3.27 5.70 13.87
C GLY A 108 2.34 5.03 12.87
N ALA A 109 1.73 5.81 11.97
CA ALA A 109 0.90 5.29 10.89
C ALA A 109 1.70 4.44 9.88
N CYS A 110 2.99 4.75 9.68
CA CYS A 110 3.88 3.96 8.84
C CYS A 110 4.20 2.59 9.46
N LEU A 111 4.40 2.51 10.78
CA LEU A 111 4.74 1.26 11.47
C LEU A 111 3.65 0.20 11.37
N ILE A 112 2.37 0.60 11.24
CA ILE A 112 1.26 -0.33 11.00
C ILE A 112 1.48 -1.14 9.71
N ALA A 113 2.14 -0.57 8.69
CA ALA A 113 2.37 -1.25 7.41
C ALA A 113 3.36 -2.42 7.50
N VAL A 114 4.07 -2.61 8.63
CA VAL A 114 4.95 -3.75 8.89
C VAL A 114 4.19 -5.09 8.87
N VAL A 115 2.87 -5.08 8.98
CA VAL A 115 2.05 -6.29 8.80
C VAL A 115 2.02 -6.77 7.35
N PHE A 116 2.07 -5.88 6.35
CA PHE A 116 1.92 -6.24 4.94
C PHE A 116 2.99 -7.20 4.42
N PRO A 117 4.30 -7.06 4.73
CA PRO A 117 5.30 -8.05 4.36
C PRO A 117 4.97 -9.48 4.83
N VAL A 118 4.29 -9.64 5.95
CA VAL A 118 3.92 -10.96 6.48
C VAL A 118 2.72 -11.53 5.71
N LEU A 119 1.75 -10.68 5.37
CA LEU A 119 0.54 -11.07 4.64
C LEU A 119 0.84 -11.44 3.18
N ILE A 120 1.72 -10.69 2.52
CA ILE A 120 2.03 -10.83 1.09
C ILE A 120 2.63 -12.22 0.80
N PRO A 121 2.05 -12.99 -0.14
CA PRO A 121 2.62 -14.25 -0.58
C PRO A 121 3.81 -13.99 -1.53
N TRP A 122 5.01 -13.78 -0.98
CA TRP A 122 6.20 -13.42 -1.75
C TRP A 122 6.56 -14.37 -2.90
N ARG A 123 6.32 -15.68 -2.73
CA ARG A 123 6.50 -16.65 -3.83
C ARG A 123 5.61 -16.29 -5.02
N TYR A 124 4.32 -16.02 -4.77
CA TYR A 124 3.39 -15.57 -5.80
C TYR A 124 3.82 -14.25 -6.44
N VAL A 125 4.32 -13.29 -5.64
CA VAL A 125 4.84 -12.00 -6.15
C VAL A 125 6.01 -12.22 -7.11
N LEU A 126 7.00 -13.03 -6.72
CA LEU A 126 8.15 -13.34 -7.56
C LEU A 126 7.74 -14.09 -8.83
N ASP A 127 6.84 -15.06 -8.71
CA ASP A 127 6.35 -15.83 -9.85
C ASP A 127 5.58 -14.92 -10.83
N THR A 128 4.79 -13.98 -10.32
CA THR A 128 3.88 -13.15 -11.12
C THR A 128 4.55 -11.91 -11.72
N TYR A 129 5.36 -11.18 -10.94
CA TYR A 129 5.91 -9.89 -11.35
C TYR A 129 7.36 -9.95 -11.81
N VAL A 130 8.08 -11.04 -11.51
CA VAL A 130 9.50 -11.18 -11.88
C VAL A 130 9.72 -12.31 -12.89
N ARG A 131 9.14 -13.49 -12.66
CA ARG A 131 9.38 -14.67 -13.50
C ARG A 131 8.44 -14.79 -14.69
N ARG A 132 7.18 -14.39 -14.54
CA ARG A 132 6.20 -14.42 -15.64
C ARG A 132 6.69 -13.50 -16.75
N ALA A 133 6.60 -13.98 -17.99
CA ALA A 133 6.88 -13.15 -19.16
C ALA A 133 5.97 -11.91 -19.14
N ALA A 134 6.55 -10.74 -19.40
CA ALA A 134 5.80 -9.50 -19.50
C ALA A 134 4.74 -9.60 -20.60
N ASP A 135 3.63 -8.91 -20.42
CA ASP A 135 2.59 -8.86 -21.44
C ASP A 135 3.18 -8.24 -22.73
N PRO A 136 2.84 -8.80 -23.91
CA PRO A 136 3.55 -8.49 -25.14
C PRO A 136 3.25 -7.06 -25.62
N TRP A 137 4.28 -6.40 -26.17
CA TRP A 137 4.15 -5.06 -26.76
C TRP A 137 3.46 -5.05 -28.13
N ARG A 138 3.38 -6.20 -28.80
CA ARG A 138 2.78 -6.37 -30.13
C ARG A 138 1.96 -7.66 -30.16
N ALA A 139 0.85 -7.65 -30.92
CA ALA A 139 0.12 -8.88 -31.20
C ALA A 139 1.02 -9.85 -32.00
N ALA A 140 0.98 -11.12 -31.64
CA ALA A 140 1.71 -12.20 -32.31
C ALA A 140 1.09 -12.55 -33.67
#